data_AF-A0A1I0M571-F1
#
_entry.id   AF-A0A1I0M571-F1
#
_cell.length_a   1.000
_cell.length_b   1.000
_cell.length_c   1.000
_cell.angle_alpha   90.00
_cell.angle_beta   90.00
_cell.angle_gamma   90.00
#
_symmetry.space_group_name_H-M   'P 1'
#
loop_
_entity.id
_entity.type
_entity.pdbx_description
1 polymer ?
#
loop_
_entity_poly.entity_id
_entity_poly.type
_entity_poly.pdbx_seq_one_letter_code
_entity_poly.pdbx_strand_id
1 'polypeptide(L)'
;MHIYIFNARDIAAYMKWFSVPSYMEVSYMQHIFNIGAPVLATPLTKDFDKFKNEVYRELYYLWAHGFEDERSDISCMSQDCMALVCDQECVNLESYMKLITLHLIFTKNLPYVKVNFTGLPLTLGISCEFSQFEENVYKAVKGFNLVSRDVFGRSFDLKLGVPDELLQLSLSDEFKKEILKDRDFRESLKKEQQDKMNKLKAESLKEFGSMSKEEAARKKKTARAGAKKSPRGERANSRKTSTSQPKGIPLEERRHQEGDKG
;
A
#
# COMPACT_ATOMS: atom_id res chain seq x y z
N MET A 1 2.77 0.26 -30.88
CA MET A 1 3.66 0.26 -29.71
C MET A 1 2.82 -0.23 -28.55
N HIS A 2 3.08 -1.43 -28.03
CA HIS A 2 2.22 -2.01 -26.99
C HIS A 2 2.34 -1.17 -25.71
N ILE A 3 1.30 -0.37 -25.46
CA ILE A 3 0.98 0.22 -24.17
C ILE A 3 0.49 -0.97 -23.35
N TYR A 4 1.32 -1.56 -22.48
CA TYR A 4 0.85 -2.70 -21.69
C TYR A 4 -0.27 -2.23 -20.77
N ILE A 5 -1.39 -2.92 -20.89
CA ILE A 5 -2.60 -2.61 -20.17
C ILE A 5 -2.78 -3.65 -19.07
N PHE A 6 -2.80 -3.21 -17.82
CA PHE A 6 -2.90 -4.08 -16.65
C PHE A 6 -4.29 -4.69 -16.56
N ASN A 7 -4.33 -5.99 -16.32
CA ASN A 7 -5.56 -6.71 -16.05
C ASN A 7 -5.81 -6.83 -14.53
N ALA A 8 -6.93 -7.43 -14.16
CA ALA A 8 -7.31 -7.62 -12.76
C ALA A 8 -6.29 -8.48 -11.97
N ARG A 9 -5.68 -9.48 -12.62
CA ARG A 9 -4.69 -10.38 -12.01
C ARG A 9 -3.37 -9.66 -11.74
N ASP A 10 -2.91 -8.80 -12.64
CA ASP A 10 -1.70 -8.00 -12.43
C ASP A 10 -1.84 -7.10 -11.18
N ILE A 11 -3.02 -6.51 -11.00
CA ILE A 11 -3.33 -5.62 -9.87
C ILE A 11 -3.48 -6.42 -8.58
N ALA A 12 -4.16 -7.56 -8.62
CA ALA A 12 -4.26 -8.46 -7.47
C ALA A 12 -2.88 -8.97 -7.04
N ALA A 13 -2.03 -9.36 -8.00
CA ALA A 13 -0.67 -9.78 -7.73
C ALA A 13 0.15 -8.65 -7.11
N TYR A 14 0.03 -7.42 -7.61
CA TYR A 14 0.67 -6.25 -6.99
C TYR A 14 0.24 -6.03 -5.54
N MET A 15 -1.07 -6.14 -5.25
CA MET A 15 -1.58 -5.98 -3.89
C MET A 15 -0.98 -7.01 -2.92
N LYS A 16 -0.86 -8.27 -3.36
CA LYS A 16 -0.23 -9.33 -2.59
C LYS A 16 1.28 -9.14 -2.45
N TRP A 17 1.96 -8.98 -3.58
CA TRP A 17 3.42 -8.87 -3.64
C TRP A 17 3.98 -7.73 -2.82
N PHE A 18 3.32 -6.57 -2.82
CA PHE A 18 3.75 -5.41 -2.04
C PHE A 18 3.04 -5.28 -0.69
N SER A 19 2.35 -6.34 -0.25
CA SER A 19 1.64 -6.39 1.03
C SER A 19 0.77 -5.15 1.27
N VAL A 20 -0.02 -4.77 0.25
CA VAL A 20 -0.93 -3.62 0.34
C VAL A 20 -1.98 -3.92 1.41
N PRO A 21 -2.12 -3.08 2.44
CA PRO A 21 -3.09 -3.34 3.50
C PRO A 21 -4.52 -3.32 2.97
N SER A 22 -5.39 -4.20 3.47
CA SER A 22 -6.76 -4.33 2.96
C SER A 22 -7.61 -3.06 3.06
N TYR A 23 -7.33 -2.20 4.05
CA TYR A 23 -7.99 -0.90 4.15
C TYR A 23 -7.57 0.11 3.05
N MET A 24 -6.51 -0.18 2.29
CA MET A 24 -5.98 0.65 1.19
C MET A 24 -6.31 0.10 -0.19
N GLU A 25 -6.65 -1.19 -0.32
CA GLU A 25 -6.89 -1.87 -1.60
C GLU A 25 -7.90 -1.11 -2.48
N VAL A 26 -9.04 -0.70 -1.92
CA VAL A 26 -10.06 0.07 -2.65
C VAL A 26 -9.54 1.42 -3.13
N SER A 27 -8.75 2.13 -2.32
CA SER A 27 -8.15 3.40 -2.74
C SER A 27 -7.17 3.23 -3.88
N TYR A 28 -6.39 2.14 -3.87
CA TYR A 28 -5.44 1.81 -4.93
C TYR A 28 -6.17 1.45 -6.23
N MET A 29 -7.21 0.61 -6.13
CA MET A 29 -8.10 0.29 -7.25
C MET A 29 -8.71 1.56 -7.83
N GLN A 30 -9.26 2.44 -6.98
CA GLN A 30 -9.86 3.69 -7.43
C GLN A 30 -8.84 4.59 -8.15
N HIS A 31 -7.61 4.66 -7.65
CA HIS A 31 -6.56 5.45 -8.28
C HIS A 31 -6.24 4.95 -9.69
N ILE A 32 -5.98 3.64 -9.84
CA ILE A 32 -5.71 3.05 -11.16
C ILE A 32 -6.92 3.19 -12.09
N PHE A 33 -8.14 2.98 -11.57
CA PHE A 33 -9.38 3.16 -12.33
C PHE A 33 -9.54 4.57 -12.86
N ASN A 34 -9.21 5.58 -12.05
CA ASN A 34 -9.26 6.98 -12.45
C ASN A 34 -8.22 7.36 -13.51
N ILE A 35 -7.12 6.62 -13.62
CA ILE A 35 -6.17 6.77 -14.75
C ILE A 35 -6.83 6.24 -16.03
N GLY A 36 -7.48 5.07 -15.94
CA GLY A 36 -8.33 4.53 -17.00
C GLY A 36 -7.56 3.83 -18.12
N ALA A 37 -8.01 4.01 -19.36
CA ALA A 37 -7.53 3.29 -20.55
C ALA A 37 -6.01 3.35 -20.84
N PRO A 38 -5.24 4.38 -20.42
CA PRO A 38 -3.79 4.37 -20.55
C PRO A 38 -3.09 3.27 -19.75
N VAL A 39 -3.75 2.73 -18.71
CA VAL A 39 -3.15 1.80 -17.74
C VAL A 39 -4.00 0.53 -17.57
N LEU A 40 -5.32 0.58 -17.71
CA LEU A 40 -6.24 -0.55 -17.46
C LEU A 40 -6.84 -1.18 -18.71
N ALA A 41 -6.78 -2.51 -18.78
CA ALA A 41 -7.25 -3.28 -19.94
C ALA A 41 -8.76 -3.13 -20.12
N THR A 42 -9.24 -2.93 -21.35
CA THR A 42 -10.67 -3.03 -21.65
C THR A 42 -11.11 -4.50 -21.50
N PRO A 43 -12.24 -4.80 -20.83
CA PRO A 43 -13.34 -3.92 -20.44
C PRO A 43 -13.30 -3.40 -18.98
N LEU A 44 -12.19 -3.55 -18.24
CA LEU A 44 -12.09 -3.18 -16.82
C LEU A 44 -12.30 -1.68 -16.56
N THR A 45 -12.17 -0.84 -17.58
CA THR A 45 -12.33 0.61 -17.49
C THR A 45 -13.79 1.09 -17.47
N LYS A 46 -14.77 0.21 -17.69
CA LYS A 46 -16.17 0.61 -17.88
C LYS A 46 -16.92 0.87 -16.58
N ASP A 47 -16.69 0.03 -15.58
CA ASP A 47 -17.43 0.03 -14.32
C ASP A 47 -16.49 -0.33 -13.18
N PHE A 48 -16.42 0.55 -12.18
CA PHE A 48 -15.56 0.39 -11.03
C PHE A 48 -15.97 -0.81 -10.16
N ASP A 49 -17.26 -1.04 -9.97
CA ASP A 49 -17.71 -2.16 -9.12
C ASP A 49 -17.39 -3.50 -9.77
N LYS A 50 -17.56 -3.60 -11.09
CA LYS A 50 -17.13 -4.77 -11.86
C LYS A 50 -15.62 -4.97 -11.77
N PHE A 51 -14.84 -3.92 -11.99
CA PHE A 51 -13.37 -3.96 -11.89
C PHE A 51 -12.92 -4.44 -10.50
N LYS A 52 -13.45 -3.85 -9.44
CA LYS A 52 -13.17 -4.22 -8.04
C LYS A 52 -13.47 -5.70 -7.78
N ASN A 53 -14.62 -6.19 -8.24
CA ASN A 53 -15.01 -7.59 -8.07
C ASN A 53 -14.07 -8.54 -8.82
N GLU A 54 -13.63 -8.17 -10.03
CA GLU A 54 -12.66 -8.97 -10.79
C GLU A 54 -11.28 -9.00 -10.10
N VAL A 55 -10.80 -7.87 -9.58
CA VAL A 55 -9.54 -7.82 -8.82
C VAL A 55 -9.61 -8.71 -7.58
N TYR A 56 -10.69 -8.62 -6.79
CA TYR A 56 -10.84 -9.49 -5.63
C TYR A 56 -10.92 -10.97 -6.01
N ARG A 57 -11.64 -11.32 -7.09
CA ARG A 57 -11.69 -12.71 -7.58
C ARG A 57 -10.28 -13.24 -7.87
N GLU A 58 -9.46 -12.46 -8.57
CA GLU A 58 -8.08 -12.86 -8.85
C GLU A 58 -7.21 -12.87 -7.59
N LEU A 59 -7.45 -11.99 -6.62
CA LEU A 59 -6.77 -11.98 -5.33
C LEU A 59 -7.00 -13.29 -4.55
N TYR A 60 -8.26 -13.76 -4.52
CA TYR A 60 -8.60 -15.05 -3.91
C TYR A 60 -7.99 -16.22 -4.68
N TYR A 61 -8.01 -16.16 -6.01
CA TYR A 61 -7.37 -17.16 -6.86
C TYR A 61 -5.88 -17.28 -6.54
N LEU A 62 -5.15 -16.17 -6.53
CA LEU A 62 -3.71 -16.15 -6.24
C LEU A 62 -3.41 -16.71 -4.85
N TRP A 63 -4.21 -16.33 -3.84
CA TRP A 63 -4.05 -16.84 -2.49
C TRP A 63 -4.26 -18.36 -2.41
N ALA A 64 -5.29 -18.88 -3.09
CA ALA A 64 -5.56 -20.32 -3.14
C ALA A 64 -4.44 -21.14 -3.82
N HIS A 65 -3.59 -20.50 -4.62
CA HIS A 65 -2.48 -21.14 -5.33
C HIS A 65 -1.12 -20.87 -4.67
N GLY A 66 -1.10 -20.40 -3.42
CA GLY A 66 0.14 -20.21 -2.66
C GLY A 66 0.91 -18.92 -2.98
N PHE A 67 0.25 -17.93 -3.60
CA PHE A 67 0.81 -16.59 -3.77
C PHE A 67 0.48 -15.73 -2.56
N GLU A 68 1.30 -15.83 -1.53
CA GLU A 68 1.05 -15.29 -0.19
C GLU A 68 1.64 -13.88 0.02
N ASP A 69 2.93 -13.70 -0.27
CA ASP A 69 3.68 -12.47 0.01
C ASP A 69 4.76 -12.15 -1.05
N GLU A 70 5.67 -11.21 -0.76
CA GLU A 70 6.82 -10.84 -1.60
C GLU A 70 7.83 -11.97 -1.90
N ARG A 71 7.71 -13.14 -1.26
CA ARG A 71 8.54 -14.32 -1.50
C ARG A 71 7.83 -15.36 -2.35
N SER A 72 6.61 -15.07 -2.78
CA SER A 72 5.87 -15.96 -3.66
C SER A 72 6.59 -16.14 -4.98
N ASP A 73 6.35 -17.25 -5.67
CA ASP A 73 6.92 -17.40 -7.00
C ASP A 73 6.13 -16.56 -8.02
N ILE A 74 6.74 -15.49 -8.55
CA ILE A 74 6.18 -14.64 -9.62
C ILE A 74 5.87 -15.47 -10.88
N SER A 75 6.57 -16.59 -11.10
CA SER A 75 6.32 -17.48 -12.24
C SER A 75 4.87 -18.00 -12.25
N CYS A 76 4.21 -18.07 -11.09
CA CYS A 76 2.81 -18.49 -10.98
C CYS A 76 1.82 -17.48 -11.61
N MET A 77 2.26 -16.27 -11.96
CA MET A 77 1.41 -15.27 -12.61
C MET A 77 1.21 -15.52 -14.12
N SER A 78 2.20 -16.09 -14.80
CA SER A 78 2.17 -16.35 -16.25
C SER A 78 3.10 -17.49 -16.64
N GLN A 79 2.56 -18.49 -17.33
CA GLN A 79 3.24 -19.74 -17.67
C GLN A 79 4.26 -19.61 -18.83
N ASP A 80 4.11 -18.60 -19.71
CA ASP A 80 4.81 -18.55 -21.01
C ASP A 80 5.79 -17.38 -21.17
N CYS A 81 6.46 -16.90 -20.11
CA CYS A 81 7.42 -15.80 -20.26
C CYS A 81 8.83 -16.08 -19.74
N MET A 82 9.76 -15.26 -20.21
CA MET A 82 11.20 -15.34 -19.93
C MET A 82 11.48 -15.30 -18.43
N ALA A 83 12.34 -16.18 -17.93
CA ALA A 83 12.81 -16.14 -16.55
C ALA A 83 13.98 -15.15 -16.38
N LEU A 84 14.06 -14.51 -15.22
CA LEU A 84 15.17 -13.71 -14.69
C LEU A 84 15.67 -14.36 -13.42
N VAL A 85 16.98 -14.38 -13.19
CA VAL A 85 17.53 -14.82 -11.90
C VAL A 85 17.75 -13.60 -11.01
N CYS A 86 17.12 -13.57 -9.84
CA CYS A 86 17.24 -12.50 -8.85
C CYS A 86 17.74 -13.08 -7.52
N ASP A 87 19.00 -12.77 -7.15
CA ASP A 87 19.67 -13.07 -5.87
C ASP A 87 19.78 -14.56 -5.43
N GLN A 88 18.91 -15.43 -5.95
CA GLN A 88 18.89 -16.91 -5.87
C GLN A 88 17.60 -17.52 -6.48
N GLU A 89 16.61 -16.72 -6.88
CA GLU A 89 15.30 -17.17 -7.37
C GLU A 89 15.09 -16.85 -8.85
N CYS A 90 14.33 -17.68 -9.56
CA CYS A 90 13.93 -17.44 -10.96
C CYS A 90 12.54 -16.80 -11.01
N VAL A 91 12.41 -15.61 -11.58
CA VAL A 91 11.13 -14.89 -11.72
C VAL A 91 10.81 -14.57 -13.16
N ASN A 92 9.54 -14.51 -13.53
CA ASN A 92 9.12 -14.12 -14.88
C ASN A 92 9.42 -12.61 -15.14
N LEU A 93 10.22 -12.30 -16.17
CA LEU A 93 10.62 -10.95 -16.58
C LEU A 93 9.43 -10.02 -16.77
N GLU A 94 8.42 -10.48 -17.51
CA GLU A 94 7.26 -9.64 -17.83
C GLU A 94 6.45 -9.35 -16.57
N SER A 95 6.15 -10.37 -15.77
CA SER A 95 5.40 -10.20 -14.52
C SER A 95 6.16 -9.34 -13.52
N TYR A 96 7.48 -9.52 -13.41
CA TYR A 96 8.33 -8.67 -12.57
C TYR A 96 8.27 -7.21 -13.02
N MET A 97 8.46 -6.94 -14.30
CA MET A 97 8.40 -5.57 -14.85
C MET A 97 7.02 -4.95 -14.66
N LYS A 98 5.92 -5.73 -14.78
CA LYS A 98 4.55 -5.28 -14.48
C LYS A 98 4.41 -4.84 -13.02
N LEU A 99 4.88 -5.65 -12.08
CA LEU A 99 4.82 -5.34 -10.64
C LEU A 99 5.62 -4.08 -10.29
N ILE A 100 6.83 -3.94 -10.83
CA ILE A 100 7.66 -2.74 -10.64
C ILE A 100 6.98 -1.50 -11.23
N THR A 101 6.40 -1.63 -12.42
CA THR A 101 5.70 -0.52 -13.08
C THR A 101 4.47 -0.08 -12.31
N LEU A 102 3.65 -1.03 -11.82
CA LEU A 102 2.51 -0.73 -10.95
C LEU A 102 2.96 -0.04 -9.67
N HIS A 103 4.04 -0.49 -9.05
CA HIS A 103 4.58 0.18 -7.87
C HIS A 103 4.95 1.63 -8.14
N LEU A 104 5.66 1.89 -9.24
CA LEU A 104 6.07 3.23 -9.66
C LEU A 104 4.89 4.15 -10.01
N ILE A 105 3.74 3.59 -10.43
CA ILE A 105 2.50 4.35 -10.62
C ILE A 105 1.97 4.86 -9.27
N PHE A 106 2.06 4.05 -8.22
CA PHE A 106 1.54 4.40 -6.90
C PHE A 106 2.48 5.24 -6.04
N THR A 107 3.79 5.17 -6.27
CA THR A 107 4.81 5.86 -5.47
C THR A 107 5.99 6.28 -6.32
N LYS A 108 6.49 7.50 -6.10
CA LYS A 108 7.72 7.96 -6.77
C LYS A 108 8.96 7.24 -6.27
N ASN A 109 8.90 6.76 -5.03
CA ASN A 109 9.99 6.07 -4.37
C ASN A 109 9.75 4.56 -4.46
N LEU A 110 10.68 3.86 -5.09
CA LEU A 110 10.87 2.43 -4.88
C LEU A 110 11.82 2.24 -3.70
N PRO A 111 11.58 1.28 -2.80
CA PRO A 111 12.53 1.01 -1.74
C PRO A 111 13.90 0.64 -2.31
N TYR A 112 14.04 -0.33 -3.23
CA TYR A 112 15.28 -0.56 -4.00
C TYR A 112 14.95 -1.42 -5.23
N VAL A 113 14.99 -0.87 -6.46
CA VAL A 113 15.05 -1.71 -7.67
C VAL A 113 16.38 -1.44 -8.33
N LYS A 114 17.38 -2.16 -7.85
CA LYS A 114 18.65 -2.32 -8.54
C LYS A 114 18.52 -3.64 -9.30
N VAL A 115 18.29 -3.57 -10.60
CA VAL A 115 18.26 -4.79 -11.40
C VAL A 115 19.70 -5.12 -11.74
N ASN A 116 20.14 -6.30 -11.32
CA ASN A 116 21.46 -6.78 -11.67
C ASN A 116 21.41 -7.54 -13.00
N PHE A 117 21.95 -6.90 -14.03
CA PHE A 117 22.20 -7.45 -15.36
C PHE A 117 23.24 -8.59 -15.39
N THR A 118 24.21 -8.54 -14.46
CA THR A 118 25.47 -9.29 -14.58
C THR A 118 25.28 -10.79 -14.52
N GLY A 119 25.91 -11.46 -15.49
CA GLY A 119 26.26 -12.85 -15.36
C GLY A 119 25.08 -13.78 -15.10
N LEU A 120 23.86 -13.38 -15.45
CA LEU A 120 22.70 -14.27 -15.49
C LEU A 120 23.10 -15.44 -16.37
N PRO A 121 23.40 -16.62 -15.78
CA PRO A 121 23.57 -17.78 -16.62
C PRO A 121 22.23 -17.91 -17.36
N LEU A 122 22.28 -18.38 -18.60
CA LEU A 122 21.13 -19.08 -19.17
C LEU A 122 20.97 -20.38 -18.36
N THR A 123 20.61 -20.26 -17.07
CA THR A 123 20.52 -21.36 -16.15
C THR A 123 19.23 -22.07 -16.48
N LEU A 124 19.38 -23.28 -17.04
CA LEU A 124 18.38 -24.34 -17.24
C LEU A 124 16.92 -23.85 -17.13
N GLY A 125 16.40 -23.30 -18.22
CA GLY A 125 15.00 -22.87 -18.32
C GLY A 125 14.78 -21.67 -19.25
N ILE A 126 15.80 -20.84 -19.43
CA ILE A 126 15.81 -19.84 -20.50
C ILE A 126 16.31 -20.52 -21.77
N SER A 127 15.40 -20.81 -22.70
CA SER A 127 15.70 -21.45 -23.99
C SER A 127 16.23 -20.48 -25.06
N CYS A 128 16.58 -19.24 -24.68
CA CYS A 128 16.93 -18.18 -25.62
C CYS A 128 18.41 -17.77 -25.55
N GLU A 129 18.94 -17.27 -26.66
CA GLU A 129 20.31 -16.74 -26.71
C GLU A 129 20.47 -15.45 -25.89
N PHE A 130 21.69 -15.13 -25.45
CA PHE A 130 21.97 -13.92 -24.67
C PHE A 130 21.57 -12.63 -25.40
N SER A 131 21.81 -12.55 -26.72
CA SER A 131 21.37 -11.44 -27.57
C SER A 131 19.84 -11.25 -27.54
N GLN A 132 19.10 -12.35 -27.54
CA GLN A 132 17.65 -12.34 -27.44
C GLN A 132 17.16 -11.97 -26.04
N PHE A 133 17.91 -12.33 -24.99
CA PHE A 133 17.69 -11.85 -23.64
C PHE A 133 17.82 -10.32 -23.55
N GLU A 134 18.93 -9.74 -24.02
CA GLU A 134 19.14 -8.28 -24.00
C GLU A 134 18.04 -7.55 -24.77
N GLU A 135 17.66 -8.07 -25.94
CA GLU A 135 16.59 -7.50 -26.75
C GLU A 135 15.25 -7.54 -26.00
N ASN A 136 14.96 -8.62 -25.27
CA ASN A 136 13.72 -8.76 -24.50
C ASN A 136 13.71 -7.87 -23.25
N VAL A 137 14.83 -7.69 -22.57
CA VAL A 137 14.97 -6.70 -21.48
C VAL A 137 14.71 -5.30 -22.01
N TYR A 138 15.35 -4.92 -23.12
CA TYR A 138 15.12 -3.62 -23.75
C TYR A 138 13.65 -3.45 -24.18
N LYS A 139 13.04 -4.46 -24.80
CA LYS A 139 11.61 -4.45 -25.18
C LYS A 139 10.70 -4.31 -23.96
N ALA A 140 10.99 -5.00 -22.86
CA ALA A 140 10.22 -4.92 -21.64
C ALA A 140 10.31 -3.52 -21.02
N VAL A 141 11.53 -3.03 -20.79
CA VAL A 141 11.76 -1.68 -20.22
C VAL A 141 11.06 -0.62 -21.05
N LYS A 142 11.25 -0.65 -22.38
CA LYS A 142 10.57 0.29 -23.29
C LYS A 142 9.06 0.12 -23.29
N GLY A 143 8.56 -1.11 -23.28
CA GLY A 143 7.13 -1.43 -23.34
C GLY A 143 6.36 -0.97 -22.10
N PHE A 144 7.00 -1.00 -20.93
CA PHE A 144 6.41 -0.55 -19.67
C PHE A 144 6.64 0.95 -19.38
N ASN A 145 7.11 1.72 -20.37
CA ASN A 145 7.51 3.13 -20.18
C ASN A 145 8.51 3.30 -19.04
N LEU A 146 9.45 2.37 -18.91
CA LEU A 146 10.53 2.44 -17.94
C LEU A 146 11.78 3.03 -18.60
N VAL A 147 12.59 3.70 -17.80
CA VAL A 147 13.93 4.18 -18.16
C VAL A 147 14.94 3.64 -17.15
N SER A 148 16.05 3.15 -17.67
CA SER A 148 17.22 2.72 -16.92
C SER A 148 18.12 3.91 -16.61
N ARG A 149 18.57 4.02 -15.36
CA ARG A 149 19.55 4.99 -14.91
C ARG A 149 20.70 4.28 -14.21
N ASP A 150 21.90 4.83 -14.33
CA ASP A 150 23.06 4.36 -13.56
C ASP A 150 22.92 4.72 -12.07
N VAL A 151 23.88 4.29 -11.26
CA VAL A 151 23.95 4.63 -9.82
C VAL A 151 24.06 6.12 -9.53
N PHE A 152 24.47 6.93 -10.52
CA PHE A 152 24.59 8.38 -10.46
C PHE A 152 23.35 9.10 -11.00
N GLY A 153 22.30 8.37 -11.39
CA GLY A 153 21.05 8.91 -11.91
C GLY A 153 21.09 9.35 -13.38
N ARG A 154 22.15 9.03 -14.14
CA ARG A 154 22.26 9.31 -15.57
C ARG A 154 21.54 8.24 -16.37
N SER A 155 20.86 8.63 -17.43
CA SER A 155 20.17 7.69 -18.31
C SER A 155 21.16 6.73 -18.98
N PHE A 156 20.84 5.45 -18.93
CA PHE A 156 21.60 4.39 -19.59
C PHE A 156 20.80 3.83 -20.77
N ASP A 157 21.42 3.73 -21.95
CA ASP A 157 20.78 3.16 -23.14
C ASP A 157 21.01 1.64 -23.22
N LEU A 158 19.97 0.87 -22.89
CA LEU A 158 19.97 -0.61 -22.97
C LEU A 158 20.16 -1.16 -24.39
N LYS A 159 20.05 -0.33 -25.44
CA LYS A 159 20.39 -0.79 -26.80
C LYS A 159 21.88 -1.08 -26.98
N LEU A 160 22.74 -0.52 -26.13
CA LEU A 160 24.18 -0.73 -26.18
C LEU A 160 24.61 -2.06 -25.54
N GLY A 161 23.64 -2.83 -25.03
CA GLY A 161 23.86 -4.03 -24.24
C GLY A 161 23.45 -3.83 -22.79
N VAL A 162 23.29 -4.93 -22.08
CA VAL A 162 22.97 -4.92 -20.65
C VAL A 162 24.27 -4.81 -19.86
N PRO A 163 24.47 -3.73 -19.06
CA PRO A 163 25.77 -3.47 -18.44
C PRO A 163 26.03 -4.38 -17.26
N ASP A 164 27.31 -4.52 -16.92
CA ASP A 164 27.74 -5.23 -15.72
C ASP A 164 27.48 -4.47 -14.41
N GLU A 165 26.87 -3.29 -14.49
CA GLU A 165 26.56 -2.44 -13.35
C GLU A 165 25.08 -2.50 -12.99
N LEU A 166 24.78 -2.26 -11.71
CA LEU A 166 23.41 -2.20 -11.22
C LEU A 166 22.67 -0.99 -11.81
N LEU A 167 21.59 -1.26 -12.52
CA LEU A 167 20.72 -0.21 -13.08
C LEU A 167 19.51 0.05 -12.19
N GLN A 168 19.15 1.32 -12.09
CA GLN A 168 17.92 1.78 -11.47
C GLN A 168 16.82 1.90 -12.52
N LEU A 169 15.65 1.33 -12.25
CA LEU A 169 14.47 1.51 -13.10
C LEU A 169 13.57 2.62 -12.56
N SER A 170 13.05 3.45 -13.45
CA SER A 170 12.04 4.46 -13.12
C SER A 170 11.06 4.63 -14.27
N LEU A 171 9.86 5.16 -14.02
CA LEU A 171 8.96 5.54 -15.11
C LEU A 171 9.59 6.66 -15.96
N SER A 172 9.28 6.67 -17.25
CA SER A 172 9.69 7.73 -18.15
C SER A 172 9.12 9.08 -17.70
N ASP A 173 9.87 10.14 -17.97
CA ASP A 173 9.47 11.47 -17.51
C ASP A 173 8.24 11.97 -18.29
N GLU A 174 8.03 11.49 -19.52
CA GLU A 174 6.81 11.71 -20.30
C GLU A 174 5.61 11.08 -19.60
N PHE A 175 5.70 9.80 -19.22
CA PHE A 175 4.60 9.09 -18.56
C PHE A 175 4.23 9.73 -17.22
N LYS A 176 5.22 10.12 -16.42
CA LYS A 176 5.00 10.83 -15.15
C LYS A 176 4.27 12.16 -15.33
N LYS A 177 4.62 12.92 -16.37
CA LYS A 177 4.02 14.24 -16.63
C LYS A 177 2.62 14.12 -17.24
N GLU A 178 2.46 13.30 -18.26
CA GLU A 178 1.23 13.21 -19.04
C GLU A 178 0.14 12.40 -18.33
N ILE A 179 0.51 11.28 -17.71
CA ILE A 179 -0.44 10.33 -17.12
C ILE A 179 -0.60 10.57 -15.62
N LEU A 180 0.51 10.66 -14.87
CA LEU A 180 0.48 10.77 -13.41
C LEU A 180 0.36 12.22 -12.89
N LYS A 181 0.54 13.22 -13.77
CA LYS A 181 0.53 14.66 -13.42
C LYS A 181 1.45 14.99 -12.24
N ASP A 182 2.55 14.24 -12.12
CA ASP A 182 3.58 14.35 -11.09
C ASP A 182 3.06 14.31 -9.63
N ARG A 183 1.92 13.67 -9.37
CA ARG A 183 1.39 13.48 -8.01
C ARG A 183 1.87 12.17 -7.42
N ASP A 184 2.38 12.20 -6.19
CA ASP A 184 2.62 10.98 -5.41
C ASP A 184 1.31 10.53 -4.75
N PHE A 185 0.78 9.39 -5.20
CA PHE A 185 -0.49 8.89 -4.72
C PHE A 185 -0.42 8.50 -3.24
N ARG A 186 0.62 7.78 -2.79
CA ARG A 186 0.75 7.36 -1.39
C ARG A 186 0.88 8.56 -0.46
N GLU A 187 1.64 9.59 -0.83
CA GLU A 187 1.73 10.82 -0.04
C GLU A 187 0.38 11.55 0.02
N SER A 188 -0.32 11.64 -1.11
CA SER A 188 -1.64 12.28 -1.17
C SER A 188 -2.67 11.55 -0.29
N LEU A 189 -2.65 10.22 -0.30
CA LEU A 189 -3.55 9.39 0.49
C LEU A 189 -3.25 9.50 1.99
N LYS A 190 -1.97 9.50 2.39
CA LYS A 190 -1.56 9.76 3.78
C LYS A 190 -2.07 11.11 4.26
N LYS A 191 -1.93 12.15 3.42
CA LYS A 191 -2.42 13.49 3.74
C LYS A 191 -3.94 13.52 3.89
N GLU A 192 -4.68 12.87 2.99
CA GLU A 192 -6.15 12.77 3.06
C GLU A 192 -6.61 12.04 4.34
N GLN A 193 -5.96 10.93 4.70
CA GLN A 193 -6.25 10.19 5.93
C GLN A 193 -5.97 11.04 7.17
N GLN A 194 -4.86 11.77 7.18
CA GLN A 194 -4.52 12.69 8.27
C GLN A 194 -5.55 13.82 8.40
N ASP A 195 -5.99 14.39 7.28
CA ASP A 195 -7.01 15.44 7.25
C ASP A 195 -8.37 14.93 7.73
N LYS A 196 -8.78 13.72 7.32
CA LYS A 196 -10.00 13.06 7.83
C LYS A 196 -9.92 12.82 9.33
N MET A 197 -8.78 12.33 9.84
CA MET A 197 -8.56 12.13 11.27
C MET A 197 -8.64 13.45 12.04
N ASN A 198 -8.06 14.52 11.51
CA ASN A 198 -8.11 15.85 12.12
C ASN A 198 -9.55 16.41 12.14
N LYS A 199 -10.34 16.18 11.10
CA LYS A 199 -11.78 16.53 11.08
C LYS A 199 -12.57 15.77 12.12
N LEU A 200 -12.41 14.45 12.20
CA LEU A 200 -13.07 13.61 13.21
C LEU A 200 -12.70 14.04 14.63
N LYS A 201 -11.41 14.36 14.87
CA LYS A 201 -10.96 14.93 16.16
C LYS A 201 -11.64 16.26 16.46
N ALA A 202 -11.77 17.14 15.48
CA ALA A 202 -12.43 18.43 15.64
C ALA A 202 -13.95 18.30 15.88
N GLU A 203 -14.61 17.37 15.18
CA GLU A 203 -16.03 17.05 15.36
C GLU A 203 -16.28 16.45 16.74
N SER A 204 -15.48 15.45 17.14
CA SER A 204 -15.52 14.87 18.48
C SER A 204 -15.24 15.92 19.58
N LEU A 205 -14.28 16.83 19.38
CA LEU A 205 -14.03 17.91 20.33
C LEU A 205 -15.21 18.91 20.42
N LYS A 206 -15.92 19.17 19.32
CA LYS A 206 -17.12 20.01 19.33
C LYS A 206 -18.28 19.32 20.06
N GLU A 207 -18.49 18.05 19.81
CA GLU A 207 -19.59 17.26 20.36
C GLU A 207 -19.37 16.90 21.84
N PHE A 208 -18.19 16.39 22.19
CA PHE A 208 -17.89 15.94 23.56
C PHE A 208 -17.18 17.00 24.42
N GLY A 209 -16.45 17.93 23.79
CA GLY A 209 -15.84 19.07 24.50
C GLY A 209 -16.87 20.09 24.99
N SER A 210 -18.06 20.14 24.37
CA SER A 210 -19.21 20.90 24.88
C SER A 210 -19.91 20.17 26.04
N MET A 211 -20.09 18.84 25.95
CA MET A 211 -20.62 18.03 27.06
C MET A 211 -19.79 18.14 28.34
N SER A 212 -18.46 18.11 28.25
CA SER A 212 -17.55 18.30 29.39
C SER A 212 -17.72 19.67 30.07
N LYS A 213 -17.91 20.74 29.28
CA LYS A 213 -18.13 22.10 29.81
C LYS A 213 -19.52 22.25 30.45
N GLU A 214 -20.54 21.64 29.87
CA GLU A 214 -21.90 21.64 30.43
C GLU A 214 -22.02 20.78 31.69
N GLU A 215 -21.38 19.61 31.74
CA GLU A 215 -21.31 18.79 32.96
C GLU A 215 -20.50 19.46 34.06
N ALA A 216 -19.37 20.12 33.73
CA ALA A 216 -18.60 20.91 34.68
C ALA A 216 -19.41 22.13 35.20
N ALA A 217 -20.19 22.78 34.34
CA ALA A 217 -21.09 23.87 34.71
C ALA A 217 -22.27 23.38 35.58
N ARG A 218 -22.84 22.20 35.28
CA ARG A 218 -23.89 21.54 36.09
C ARG A 218 -23.37 21.13 37.47
N LYS A 219 -22.14 20.58 37.57
CA LYS A 219 -21.47 20.27 38.84
C LYS A 219 -21.15 21.53 39.66
N LYS A 220 -20.75 22.64 39.02
CA LYS A 220 -20.55 23.93 39.72
C LYS A 220 -21.87 24.57 40.21
N LYS A 221 -22.98 24.42 39.48
CA LYS A 221 -24.31 24.90 39.91
C LYS A 221 -24.87 24.10 41.08
N THR A 222 -24.72 22.78 41.08
CA THR A 222 -25.14 21.92 42.21
C THR A 222 -24.28 22.12 43.45
N ALA A 223 -22.97 22.32 43.31
CA ALA A 223 -22.07 22.66 44.43
C ALA A 223 -22.38 24.03 45.07
N ARG A 224 -22.90 25.01 44.32
CA ARG A 224 -23.33 26.31 44.85
C ARG A 224 -24.71 26.29 45.50
N ALA A 225 -25.58 25.34 45.15
CA ALA A 225 -26.90 25.19 45.76
C ALA A 225 -26.86 24.43 47.12
N GLY A 226 -25.82 23.61 47.36
CA GLY A 226 -25.64 22.88 48.62
C GLY A 226 -24.84 23.61 49.72
N ALA A 227 -24.28 24.79 49.44
CA ALA A 227 -23.44 25.52 50.39
C ALA A 227 -24.27 26.43 51.33
N LYS A 228 -25.10 25.83 52.19
CA LYS A 228 -25.56 26.49 53.43
C LYS A 228 -25.32 25.59 54.63
N LYS A 229 -24.35 26.03 55.44
CA LYS A 229 -24.08 25.72 56.86
C LYS A 229 -23.58 24.31 57.20
N SER A 230 -22.29 24.23 57.53
CA SER A 230 -21.85 23.66 58.83
C SER A 230 -20.42 24.13 59.16
N PRO A 231 -20.07 24.26 60.46
CA PRO A 231 -18.91 25.01 60.93
C PRO A 231 -17.65 24.14 61.08
N ARG A 232 -16.51 24.79 60.81
CA ARG A 232 -15.22 24.72 61.51
C ARG A 232 -14.97 23.47 62.38
N GLY A 233 -14.02 22.62 61.96
CA GLY A 233 -13.40 21.65 62.87
C GLY A 233 -12.58 20.57 62.19
N GLU A 234 -11.26 20.65 62.41
CA GLU A 234 -10.31 19.54 62.50
C GLU A 234 -9.63 18.95 61.24
N ARG A 235 -8.30 18.84 61.43
CA ARG A 235 -7.25 18.37 60.54
C ARG A 235 -7.16 16.84 60.61
N ALA A 236 -6.86 16.18 59.50
CA ALA A 236 -5.95 15.03 59.49
C ALA A 236 -5.44 14.69 58.07
N ASN A 237 -4.16 14.32 58.03
CA ASN A 237 -3.34 13.95 56.87
C ASN A 237 -3.93 12.82 56.01
N SER A 238 -3.68 12.88 54.69
CA SER A 238 -3.02 11.77 53.99
C SER A 238 -2.39 12.20 52.67
N ARG A 239 -1.06 12.04 52.58
CA ARG A 239 -0.31 11.95 51.31
C ARG A 239 -0.91 10.84 50.43
N LYS A 240 -1.00 11.07 49.12
CA LYS A 240 -0.53 10.14 48.08
C LYS A 240 -0.57 10.79 46.69
N THR A 241 0.62 10.98 46.15
CA THR A 241 0.91 11.08 44.72
C THR A 241 0.44 9.83 43.98
N SER A 242 -0.29 9.96 42.88
CA SER A 242 -0.21 8.97 41.80
C SER A 242 -0.45 9.62 40.44
N THR A 243 0.66 9.77 39.71
CA THR A 243 0.72 9.73 38.25
C THR A 243 0.12 8.41 37.76
N SER A 244 -1.02 8.44 37.07
CA SER A 244 -1.51 7.30 36.30
C SER A 244 -2.38 7.76 35.14
N GLN A 245 -1.93 7.45 33.92
CA GLN A 245 -2.67 7.58 32.67
C GLN A 245 -4.01 6.83 32.73
N PRO A 246 -5.06 7.28 32.01
CA PRO A 246 -6.30 6.52 31.91
C PRO A 246 -6.07 5.25 31.06
N LYS A 247 -6.25 4.08 31.70
CA LYS A 247 -6.32 2.78 31.02
C LYS A 247 -7.57 2.71 30.16
N GLY A 248 -7.41 2.24 28.93
CA GLY A 248 -8.48 2.04 27.97
C GLY A 248 -9.41 0.86 28.30
N ILE A 249 -10.60 0.95 27.68
CA ILE A 249 -11.58 -0.07 27.31
C ILE A 249 -12.22 -0.88 28.47
N PRO A 250 -13.56 -0.81 28.65
CA PRO A 250 -14.30 -1.72 29.54
C PRO A 250 -14.31 -3.16 29.00
N LEU A 251 -13.82 -4.09 29.84
CA LEU A 251 -13.99 -5.54 29.69
C LEU A 251 -15.32 -5.95 30.34
N GLU A 252 -16.41 -5.93 29.59
CA GLU A 252 -17.65 -6.63 29.94
C GLU A 252 -18.15 -7.44 28.74
N GLU A 253 -17.39 -8.48 28.38
CA GLU A 253 -17.91 -9.61 27.60
C GLU A 253 -17.09 -10.87 27.90
N ARG A 254 -16.84 -11.13 29.19
CA ARG A 254 -16.38 -12.43 29.69
C ARG A 254 -16.95 -12.68 31.07
N ARG A 255 -18.20 -13.16 31.11
CA ARG A 255 -18.74 -14.02 32.19
C ARG A 255 -20.12 -14.55 31.78
N HIS A 256 -20.13 -15.41 30.75
CA HIS A 256 -20.93 -16.63 30.86
C HIS A 256 -20.05 -17.63 31.61
N GLN A 257 -20.30 -17.79 32.90
CA GLN A 257 -20.09 -18.98 33.72
C GLN A 257 -20.21 -18.54 35.17
N GLU A 258 -21.43 -18.63 35.72
CA GLU A 258 -21.69 -19.23 37.03
C GLU A 258 -23.19 -19.15 37.34
N GLY A 259 -23.80 -20.33 37.48
CA GLY A 259 -24.93 -20.52 38.39
C GLY A 259 -26.32 -20.24 37.83
N ASP A 260 -26.89 -21.21 37.13
CA ASP A 260 -28.31 -21.51 37.35
C ASP A 260 -28.37 -22.83 38.15
N LYS A 261 -28.65 -22.68 39.45
CA LYS A 261 -29.09 -23.73 40.35
C LYS A 261 -30.50 -23.34 40.78
N GLY A 262 -31.48 -24.07 40.27
CA GLY A 262 -32.88 -24.07 40.65
C GLY A 262 -33.54 -25.27 40.01
#